data_AF-A0AAW4DRD9-F1
#
_entry.id   AF-A0AAW4DRD9-F1
#
_cell.length_a   1.000
_cell.length_b   1.000
_cell.length_c   1.000
_cell.angle_alpha   90.00
_cell.angle_beta   90.00
_cell.angle_gamma   90.00
#
_symmetry.space_group_name_H-M   'P 1'
#
loop_
_entity.id
_entity.type
_entity.pdbx_description
1 polymer ?
#
loop_
_entity_poly.entity_id
_entity_poly.type
_entity_poly.pdbx_seq_one_letter_code
_entity_poly.pdbx_strand_id
1 'polypeptide(L)'
;MTEAVMQGAAAAATEKPTLKDLVRDFITMALIVRRGRQSTSVTAFEASVDTFFANLERQARNANYSVDQVKDTQYALCAFLDESVLRSGDNDMRRHFEMEPLQFRYFGVHLAGEGFYEKIELLRADVKKNLDVLEVYHLCLALGFEGKFGLGQKDQLRYLANTLGQDIARHRKTPKALSPDWALPDQVSQMLRHEVPVWLYLVLIALVCLGVYLTLDWLLGKDVAALAEHISQLFNA
;
A
#
# COMPACT_ATOMS: atom_id res chain seq x y z
N MET A 1 39.20 41.39 7.94
CA MET A 1 38.40 40.99 6.77
C MET A 1 38.11 39.51 6.87
N THR A 2 36.99 39.14 7.49
CA THR A 2 36.30 37.84 7.36
C THR A 2 35.00 37.96 8.16
N GLU A 3 34.08 38.77 7.66
CA GLU A 3 32.67 38.74 8.03
C GLU A 3 31.89 38.15 6.85
N ALA A 4 30.75 37.51 7.16
CA ALA A 4 29.73 37.03 6.24
C ALA A 4 30.04 35.76 5.43
N VAL A 5 29.82 34.60 6.08
CA VAL A 5 29.18 33.47 5.39
C VAL A 5 27.85 33.17 6.07
N MET A 6 26.85 33.92 5.58
CA MET A 6 25.54 33.42 5.17
C MET A 6 24.69 32.67 6.21
N GLN A 7 23.95 33.50 6.95
CA GLN A 7 22.55 33.24 7.30
C GLN A 7 21.81 32.66 6.08
N GLY A 8 21.31 31.44 6.24
CA GLY A 8 20.49 30.74 5.25
C GLY A 8 19.70 29.59 5.86
N ALA A 9 19.40 29.64 7.16
CA ALA A 9 18.33 28.84 7.73
C ALA A 9 17.02 29.48 7.27
N ALA A 10 16.64 29.17 6.02
CA ALA A 10 15.33 29.48 5.50
C ALA A 10 14.31 28.88 6.46
N ALA A 11 13.63 29.75 7.21
CA ALA A 11 12.48 29.41 8.01
C ALA A 11 11.50 28.67 7.07
N ALA A 12 11.41 27.35 7.24
CA ALA A 12 10.39 26.56 6.58
C ALA A 12 9.06 27.16 7.03
N ALA A 13 8.35 27.80 6.10
CA ALA A 13 7.02 28.32 6.35
C ALA A 13 6.21 27.17 6.93
N THR A 14 5.69 27.34 8.15
CA THR A 14 4.93 26.35 8.88
C THR A 14 3.58 26.18 8.17
N GLU A 15 3.58 25.42 7.08
CA GLU A 15 2.39 25.12 6.32
C GLU A 15 1.47 24.27 7.21
N LYS A 16 0.19 24.65 7.25
CA LYS A 16 -0.83 23.99 8.06
C LYS A 16 -0.80 22.48 7.75
N PRO A 17 -0.73 21.59 8.76
CA PRO A 17 -0.71 20.14 8.51
C PRO A 17 -2.00 19.71 7.82
N THR A 18 -1.86 18.94 6.74
CA THR A 18 -2.98 18.41 5.98
C THR A 18 -3.53 17.16 6.66
N LEU A 19 -4.79 16.78 6.41
CA LEU A 19 -5.36 15.56 7.00
C LEU A 19 -4.54 14.31 6.63
N LYS A 20 -4.06 14.22 5.38
CA LYS A 20 -3.15 13.14 4.95
C LYS A 20 -1.87 13.05 5.80
N ASP A 21 -1.34 14.17 6.28
CA ASP A 21 -0.14 14.19 7.12
C ASP A 21 -0.47 13.68 8.53
N LEU A 22 -1.61 14.11 9.08
CA LEU A 22 -2.07 13.71 10.40
C LEU A 22 -2.40 12.21 10.49
N VAL A 23 -2.83 11.59 9.39
CA VAL A 23 -3.22 10.16 9.36
C VAL A 23 -2.09 9.20 8.98
N ARG A 24 -0.90 9.72 8.65
CA ARG A 24 0.22 8.92 8.13
C ARG A 24 0.64 7.78 9.05
N ASP A 25 0.71 8.03 10.35
CA ASP A 25 1.14 7.03 11.34
C ASP A 25 0.11 5.90 11.46
N PHE A 26 -1.18 6.24 11.43
CA PHE A 26 -2.27 5.27 11.43
C PHE A 26 -2.26 4.41 10.18
N ILE A 27 -2.08 5.03 9.00
CA ILE A 27 -1.97 4.31 7.74
C ILE A 27 -0.78 3.35 7.77
N THR A 28 0.35 3.78 8.32
CA THR A 28 1.54 2.94 8.48
C THR A 28 1.24 1.74 9.39
N MET A 29 0.58 1.98 10.52
CA MET A 29 0.13 0.93 11.43
C MET A 29 -0.78 -0.09 10.73
N ALA A 30 -1.80 0.37 9.98
CA ALA A 30 -2.70 -0.50 9.22
C ALA A 30 -1.97 -1.36 8.19
N LEU A 31 -0.98 -0.80 7.48
CA LEU A 31 -0.17 -1.53 6.50
C LEU A 31 0.76 -2.57 7.15
N ILE A 32 1.27 -2.29 8.35
CA ILE A 32 2.08 -3.25 9.11
C ILE A 32 1.22 -4.46 9.52
N VAL A 33 -0.01 -4.21 10.01
CA VAL A 33 -0.97 -5.26 10.37
C VAL A 33 -1.31 -6.11 9.15
N ARG A 34 -1.60 -5.48 8.00
CA ARG A 34 -1.89 -6.18 6.75
C ARG A 34 -0.80 -7.16 6.32
N ARG A 35 0.46 -6.88 6.63
CA ARG A 35 1.61 -7.76 6.33
C ARG A 35 1.73 -8.96 7.29
N GLY A 36 0.86 -9.07 8.30
CA GLY A 36 0.91 -10.14 9.31
C GLY A 36 2.13 -10.06 10.22
N ARG A 37 2.75 -8.88 10.34
CA ARG A 37 4.03 -8.70 11.06
C ARG A 37 3.89 -8.34 12.53
N GLN A 38 2.69 -8.36 13.10
CA GLN A 38 2.48 -7.96 14.49
C GLN A 38 2.29 -9.15 15.43
N SER A 39 3.07 -9.13 16.52
CA SER A 39 2.96 -9.98 17.71
C SER A 39 2.29 -9.23 18.89
N THR A 40 1.53 -8.17 18.62
CA THR A 40 0.90 -7.32 19.64
C THR A 40 -0.47 -7.89 20.03
N SER A 41 -0.85 -7.76 21.31
CA SER A 41 -2.18 -8.15 21.77
C SER A 41 -3.27 -7.29 21.13
N VAL A 42 -4.44 -7.89 20.87
CA VAL A 42 -5.62 -7.21 20.32
C VAL A 42 -5.99 -5.97 21.15
N THR A 43 -5.97 -6.10 22.48
CA THR A 43 -6.31 -5.01 23.41
C THR A 43 -5.38 -3.82 23.32
N ALA A 44 -4.06 -4.06 23.18
CA ALA A 44 -3.09 -2.97 23.02
C ALA A 44 -3.24 -2.28 21.66
N PHE A 45 -3.62 -3.04 20.63
CA PHE A 45 -3.92 -2.49 19.32
C PHE A 45 -5.14 -1.56 19.34
N GLU A 46 -6.26 -1.99 19.94
CA GLU A 46 -7.46 -1.16 20.09
C GLU A 46 -7.17 0.11 20.91
N ALA A 47 -6.44 0.01 22.02
CA ALA A 47 -6.05 1.17 22.81
C ALA A 47 -5.18 2.17 22.01
N SER A 48 -4.36 1.66 21.09
CA SER A 48 -3.56 2.49 20.17
C SER A 48 -4.45 3.22 19.16
N VAL A 49 -5.48 2.56 18.63
CA VAL A 49 -6.49 3.16 17.75
C VAL A 49 -7.29 4.25 18.48
N ASP A 50 -7.77 3.98 19.69
CA ASP A 50 -8.49 4.96 20.51
C ASP A 50 -7.65 6.22 20.78
N THR A 51 -6.40 6.00 21.20
CA THR A 51 -5.44 7.09 21.45
C THR A 51 -5.16 7.89 20.19
N PHE A 52 -5.03 7.21 19.04
CA PHE A 52 -4.82 7.85 17.75
C PHE A 52 -6.02 8.74 17.37
N PHE A 53 -7.25 8.26 17.49
CA PHE A 53 -8.44 9.06 17.17
C PHE A 53 -8.61 10.27 18.08
N ALA A 54 -8.37 10.14 19.39
CA ALA A 54 -8.37 11.27 20.31
C ALA A 54 -7.30 12.32 19.92
N ASN A 55 -6.12 11.87 19.50
CA ASN A 55 -5.04 12.75 19.03
C ASN A 55 -5.36 13.40 17.68
N LEU A 56 -5.97 12.66 16.75
CA LEU A 56 -6.41 13.16 15.45
C LEU A 56 -7.44 14.28 15.62
N GLU A 57 -8.45 14.08 16.47
CA GLU A 57 -9.47 15.10 16.76
C GLU A 57 -8.86 16.39 17.31
N ARG A 58 -7.93 16.27 18.26
CA ARG A 58 -7.24 17.42 18.85
C ARG A 58 -6.41 18.17 17.80
N GLN A 59 -5.61 17.45 17.02
CA GLN A 59 -4.72 18.05 16.01
C GLN A 59 -5.51 18.66 14.85
N ALA A 60 -6.55 17.98 14.38
CA ALA A 60 -7.39 18.47 13.31
C ALA A 60 -8.20 19.71 13.73
N ARG A 61 -8.69 19.75 14.98
CA ARG A 61 -9.32 20.94 15.54
C ARG A 61 -8.36 22.13 15.62
N ASN A 62 -7.13 21.91 16.08
CA ASN A 62 -6.10 22.96 16.10
C ASN A 62 -5.74 23.45 14.69
N ALA A 63 -5.88 22.57 13.70
CA ALA A 63 -5.76 22.89 12.29
C ALA A 63 -7.09 23.40 11.68
N ASN A 64 -8.10 23.83 12.44
CA ASN A 64 -9.36 24.39 11.91
C ASN A 64 -10.13 23.47 10.93
N TYR A 65 -10.04 22.14 11.07
CA TYR A 65 -10.96 21.23 10.35
C TYR A 65 -12.30 21.14 11.10
N SER A 66 -13.39 20.98 10.35
CA SER A 66 -14.71 20.79 10.97
C SER A 66 -14.82 19.40 11.61
N VAL A 67 -15.74 19.26 12.56
CA VAL A 67 -16.03 17.95 13.18
C VAL A 67 -16.46 16.93 12.14
N ASP A 68 -17.23 17.34 11.13
CA ASP A 68 -17.68 16.46 10.05
C ASP A 68 -16.50 15.95 9.21
N GLN A 69 -15.55 16.84 8.86
CA GLN A 69 -14.33 16.44 8.12
C GLN A 69 -13.50 15.42 8.90
N VAL A 70 -13.38 15.60 10.22
CA VAL A 70 -12.67 14.66 11.09
C VAL A 70 -13.40 13.32 11.17
N LYS A 71 -14.73 13.33 11.31
CA LYS A 71 -15.54 12.10 11.33
C LYS A 71 -15.49 11.33 10.01
N ASP A 72 -15.59 12.03 8.88
CA ASP A 72 -15.47 11.39 7.56
C ASP A 72 -14.06 10.83 7.34
N THR A 73 -13.03 11.50 7.88
CA THR A 73 -11.66 10.98 7.89
C THR A 73 -11.55 9.69 8.74
N GLN A 74 -12.04 9.71 9.99
CA GLN A 74 -12.07 8.54 10.86
C GLN A 74 -12.85 7.37 10.22
N TYR A 75 -13.94 7.66 9.52
CA TYR A 75 -14.73 6.65 8.81
C TYR A 75 -13.90 5.94 7.74
N ALA A 76 -13.19 6.70 6.89
CA ALA A 76 -12.29 6.14 5.90
C ALA A 76 -11.18 5.28 6.52
N LEU A 77 -10.62 5.74 7.65
CA LEU A 77 -9.57 5.03 8.37
C LEU A 77 -10.07 3.71 9.00
N CYS A 78 -11.26 3.69 9.60
CA CYS A 78 -11.87 2.47 10.13
C CYS A 78 -12.10 1.46 9.01
N ALA A 79 -12.75 1.88 7.92
CA ALA A 79 -13.01 1.01 6.78
C ALA A 79 -11.71 0.41 6.21
N PHE A 80 -10.67 1.25 6.05
CA PHE A 80 -9.37 0.81 5.55
C PHE A 80 -8.65 -0.15 6.51
N LEU A 81 -8.70 0.12 7.81
CA LEU A 81 -8.04 -0.71 8.80
C LEU A 81 -8.73 -2.06 8.96
N ASP A 82 -10.06 -2.09 9.02
CA ASP A 82 -10.83 -3.35 9.08
C ASP A 82 -10.51 -4.23 7.86
N GLU A 83 -10.53 -3.67 6.64
CA GLU A 83 -10.15 -4.43 5.44
C GLU A 83 -8.67 -4.87 5.47
N SER A 84 -7.78 -4.05 6.05
CA SER A 84 -6.36 -4.39 6.20
C SER A 84 -6.12 -5.53 7.18
N VAL A 85 -6.87 -5.56 8.29
CA VAL A 85 -6.84 -6.65 9.28
C VAL A 85 -7.40 -7.94 8.68
N LEU A 86 -8.52 -7.87 7.97
CA LEU A 86 -9.13 -9.03 7.30
C LEU A 86 -8.23 -9.63 6.21
N ARG A 87 -7.29 -8.85 5.67
CA ARG A 87 -6.26 -9.30 4.72
C ARG A 87 -4.96 -9.74 5.37
N SER A 88 -4.78 -9.49 6.66
CA SER A 88 -3.71 -10.16 7.41
C SER A 88 -4.06 -11.65 7.46
N GLY A 89 -3.07 -12.54 7.37
CA GLY A 89 -3.30 -13.99 7.38
C GLY A 89 -4.07 -14.47 8.62
N ASP A 90 -4.28 -15.77 8.77
CA ASP A 90 -4.98 -16.30 9.94
C ASP A 90 -4.24 -15.98 11.25
N ASN A 91 -4.83 -15.12 12.09
CA ASN A 91 -4.28 -14.64 13.35
C ASN A 91 -5.38 -14.17 14.32
N ASP A 92 -5.01 -13.92 15.58
CA ASP A 92 -5.94 -13.53 16.64
C ASP A 92 -6.63 -12.18 16.36
N MET A 93 -5.91 -11.22 15.76
CA MET A 93 -6.48 -9.92 15.40
C MET A 93 -7.58 -10.06 14.34
N ARG A 94 -7.34 -10.85 13.30
CA ARG A 94 -8.32 -11.11 12.25
C ARG A 94 -9.60 -11.72 12.85
N ARG A 95 -9.46 -12.76 13.68
CA ARG A 95 -10.61 -13.41 14.32
C ARG A 95 -11.39 -12.45 15.22
N HIS A 96 -10.71 -11.57 15.96
CA HIS A 96 -11.38 -10.54 16.77
C HIS A 96 -12.14 -9.52 15.92
N PHE A 97 -11.49 -8.96 14.89
CA PHE A 97 -12.08 -7.93 14.02
C PHE A 97 -13.17 -8.48 13.09
N GLU A 98 -13.18 -9.78 12.81
CA GLU A 98 -14.31 -10.45 12.15
C GLU A 98 -15.58 -10.41 13.01
N MET A 99 -15.46 -10.46 14.35
CA MET A 99 -16.58 -10.40 15.28
C MET A 99 -16.95 -8.96 15.65
N GLU A 100 -15.96 -8.12 15.92
CA GLU A 100 -16.13 -6.74 16.38
C GLU A 100 -15.28 -5.77 15.54
N PRO A 101 -15.71 -5.43 14.32
CA PRO A 101 -14.96 -4.53 13.45
C PRO A 101 -15.07 -3.08 13.92
N LEU A 102 -14.06 -2.25 13.63
CA LEU A 102 -14.01 -0.85 14.07
C LEU A 102 -15.12 -0.01 13.45
N GLN A 103 -15.51 -0.29 12.20
CA GLN A 103 -16.67 0.33 11.55
C GLN A 103 -17.95 0.20 12.39
N PHE A 104 -18.14 -0.92 13.07
CA PHE A 104 -19.30 -1.13 13.93
C PHE A 104 -19.11 -0.43 15.26
N ARG A 105 -17.94 -0.59 15.89
CA ARG A 105 -17.63 0.03 17.19
C ARG A 105 -17.72 1.56 17.18
N TYR A 106 -17.20 2.23 16.15
CA TYR A 106 -17.19 3.70 16.10
C TYR A 106 -18.38 4.33 15.37
N PHE A 107 -18.93 3.64 14.36
CA PHE A 107 -19.96 4.22 13.49
C PHE A 107 -21.28 3.44 13.48
N GLY A 108 -21.36 2.28 14.15
CA GLY A 108 -22.57 1.46 14.19
C GLY A 108 -22.95 0.87 12.84
N VAL A 109 -22.00 0.74 11.90
CA VAL A 109 -22.25 0.23 10.55
C VAL A 109 -21.45 -1.04 10.28
N HIS A 110 -22.03 -1.94 9.47
CA HIS A 110 -21.37 -3.18 9.03
C HIS A 110 -20.89 -3.13 7.57
N LEU A 111 -21.38 -2.17 6.79
CA LEU A 111 -21.14 -2.05 5.35
C LEU A 111 -20.29 -0.81 5.01
N ALA A 112 -19.24 -0.53 5.77
CA ALA A 112 -18.39 0.63 5.45
C ALA A 112 -17.63 0.46 4.13
N GLY A 113 -17.43 -0.78 3.65
CA GLY A 113 -16.91 -1.05 2.31
C GLY A 113 -17.81 -0.55 1.16
N GLU A 114 -19.11 -0.39 1.40
CA GLU A 114 -20.05 0.24 0.47
C GLU A 114 -20.19 1.74 0.74
N GLY A 115 -20.42 2.09 2.01
CA GLY A 115 -20.61 3.47 2.47
C GLY A 115 -19.39 4.36 2.25
N PHE A 116 -18.18 3.79 2.14
CA PHE A 116 -16.97 4.51 1.76
C PHE A 116 -17.14 5.21 0.40
N TYR A 117 -17.73 4.52 -0.58
CA TYR A 117 -17.94 5.07 -1.92
C TYR A 117 -19.11 6.05 -1.95
N GLU A 118 -20.14 5.83 -1.15
CA GLU A 118 -21.24 6.80 -0.99
C GLU A 118 -20.72 8.10 -0.39
N LYS A 119 -19.83 8.02 0.60
CA LYS A 119 -19.15 9.17 1.19
C LYS A 119 -18.30 9.92 0.18
N ILE A 120 -17.57 9.23 -0.71
CA ILE A 120 -16.84 9.89 -1.81
C ILE A 120 -17.80 10.73 -2.65
N GLU A 121 -18.92 10.16 -3.09
CA GLU A 121 -19.89 10.87 -3.94
C GLU A 121 -20.51 12.08 -3.22
N LEU A 122 -20.85 11.95 -1.93
CA LEU A 122 -21.33 13.06 -1.12
C LEU A 122 -20.29 14.17 -0.95
N LEU A 123 -19.04 13.82 -0.68
CA LEU A 123 -17.95 14.77 -0.48
C LEU A 123 -17.56 15.47 -1.79
N ARG A 124 -17.70 14.80 -2.94
CA ARG A 124 -17.46 15.36 -4.28
C ARG A 124 -18.47 16.43 -4.69
N ALA A 125 -19.60 16.57 -3.99
CA ALA A 125 -20.52 17.70 -4.21
C ALA A 125 -19.84 19.06 -3.95
N ASP A 126 -18.85 19.11 -3.05
CA ASP A 126 -18.00 20.29 -2.81
C ASP A 126 -16.54 19.85 -2.61
N VAL A 127 -15.87 19.53 -3.72
CA VAL A 127 -14.46 19.08 -3.72
C VAL A 127 -13.54 20.09 -3.05
N LYS A 128 -13.78 21.39 -3.25
CA LYS A 128 -12.90 22.44 -2.71
C LYS A 128 -12.95 22.49 -1.19
N LYS A 129 -14.14 22.37 -0.59
CA LYS A 129 -14.32 22.31 0.86
C LYS A 129 -13.76 21.02 1.45
N ASN A 130 -13.96 19.90 0.75
CA ASN A 130 -13.65 18.56 1.27
C ASN A 130 -12.30 18.01 0.77
N LEU A 131 -11.46 18.85 0.17
CA LEU A 131 -10.25 18.44 -0.54
C LEU A 131 -9.35 17.53 0.29
N ASP A 132 -9.00 17.95 1.51
CA ASP A 132 -8.10 17.19 2.38
C ASP A 132 -8.73 15.86 2.87
N VAL A 133 -10.07 15.79 2.99
CA VAL A 133 -10.77 14.55 3.33
C VAL A 133 -10.75 13.60 2.14
N LEU A 134 -11.11 14.10 0.94
CA LEU A 134 -11.08 13.34 -0.31
C LEU A 134 -9.70 12.78 -0.60
N GLU A 135 -8.64 13.48 -0.22
CA GLU A 135 -7.26 12.97 -0.29
C GLU A 135 -6.99 11.78 0.61
N VAL A 136 -7.55 11.75 1.82
CA VAL A 136 -7.43 10.57 2.69
C VAL A 136 -8.16 9.39 2.07
N TYR A 137 -9.35 9.59 1.51
CA TYR A 137 -10.07 8.54 0.77
C TYR A 137 -9.26 8.06 -0.44
N HIS A 138 -8.70 8.98 -1.22
CA HIS A 138 -7.84 8.64 -2.36
C HIS A 138 -6.58 7.90 -1.92
N LEU A 139 -5.96 8.28 -0.79
CA LEU A 139 -4.82 7.58 -0.21
C LEU A 139 -5.19 6.13 0.16
N CYS A 140 -6.34 5.90 0.80
CA CYS A 140 -6.81 4.54 1.10
C CYS A 140 -6.97 3.70 -0.19
N LEU A 141 -7.53 4.29 -1.26
CA LEU A 141 -7.65 3.62 -2.57
C LEU A 141 -6.28 3.30 -3.18
N ALA A 142 -5.34 4.24 -3.14
CA ALA A 142 -3.98 4.08 -3.65
C ALA A 142 -3.21 2.97 -2.89
N LEU A 143 -3.54 2.75 -1.61
CA LEU A 143 -3.00 1.67 -0.78
C LEU A 143 -3.76 0.34 -0.95
N GLY A 144 -4.69 0.30 -1.91
CA GLY A 144 -5.38 -0.89 -2.34
C GLY A 144 -6.57 -1.26 -1.47
N PHE A 145 -7.26 -0.27 -0.90
CA PHE A 145 -8.64 -0.44 -0.43
C PHE A 145 -9.54 -0.82 -1.61
N GLU A 146 -10.35 -1.86 -1.46
CA GLU A 146 -11.23 -2.37 -2.52
C GLU A 146 -12.72 -2.25 -2.12
N GLY A 147 -13.06 -2.45 -0.85
CA GLY A 147 -14.44 -2.42 -0.35
C GLY A 147 -15.37 -3.29 -1.21
N LYS A 148 -16.53 -2.75 -1.58
CA LYS A 148 -17.52 -3.44 -2.42
C LYS A 148 -17.00 -3.93 -3.79
N PHE A 149 -15.91 -3.36 -4.30
CA PHE A 149 -15.36 -3.72 -5.60
C PHE A 149 -14.39 -4.91 -5.58
N GLY A 150 -14.11 -5.50 -4.40
CA GLY A 150 -13.20 -6.63 -4.25
C GLY A 150 -13.59 -7.88 -5.05
N LEU A 151 -14.89 -8.09 -5.30
CA LEU A 151 -15.43 -9.31 -5.93
C LEU A 151 -15.53 -9.26 -7.48
N GLY A 152 -14.68 -8.49 -8.15
CA GLY A 152 -14.53 -8.58 -9.61
C GLY A 152 -14.76 -7.30 -10.41
N GLN A 153 -14.90 -6.15 -9.76
CA GLN A 153 -15.12 -4.84 -10.42
C GLN A 153 -13.87 -3.94 -10.35
N LYS A 154 -12.68 -4.53 -10.54
CA LYS A 154 -11.40 -3.83 -10.38
C LYS A 154 -11.22 -2.68 -11.39
N ASP A 155 -11.76 -2.79 -12.59
CA ASP A 155 -11.65 -1.71 -13.58
C ASP A 155 -12.49 -0.49 -13.19
N GLN A 156 -13.67 -0.69 -12.61
CA GLN A 156 -14.49 0.39 -12.08
C GLN A 156 -13.82 1.08 -10.89
N LEU A 157 -13.19 0.31 -10.00
CA LEU A 157 -12.38 0.84 -8.90
C LEU A 157 -11.24 1.72 -9.42
N ARG A 158 -10.49 1.25 -10.43
CA ARG A 158 -9.40 2.01 -11.04
C ARG A 158 -9.91 3.29 -11.69
N TYR A 159 -11.01 3.22 -12.42
CA TYR A 159 -11.64 4.39 -13.04
C TYR A 159 -12.04 5.43 -11.98
N LEU A 160 -12.68 4.99 -10.89
CA LEU A 160 -13.08 5.88 -9.79
C LEU A 160 -11.87 6.50 -9.10
N ALA A 161 -10.85 5.70 -8.77
CA ALA A 161 -9.63 6.19 -8.12
C ALA A 161 -8.90 7.24 -8.98
N ASN A 162 -8.80 7.01 -10.29
CA ASN A 162 -8.19 7.94 -11.24
C ASN A 162 -9.00 9.22 -11.37
N THR A 163 -10.33 9.12 -11.46
CA THR A 163 -11.22 10.29 -11.57
C THR A 163 -11.13 11.15 -10.30
N LEU A 164 -11.16 10.51 -9.12
CA LEU A 164 -11.00 11.19 -7.84
C LEU A 164 -9.63 11.88 -7.73
N GLY A 165 -8.55 11.21 -8.16
CA GLY A 165 -7.21 11.80 -8.19
C GLY A 165 -7.13 13.03 -9.10
N GLN A 166 -7.78 12.99 -10.27
CA GLN A 166 -7.87 14.15 -11.17
C GLN A 166 -8.67 15.31 -10.56
N ASP A 167 -9.80 15.03 -9.92
CA ASP A 167 -10.61 16.05 -9.25
C ASP A 167 -9.80 16.74 -8.13
N ILE A 168 -9.08 15.96 -7.32
CA ILE A 168 -8.18 16.49 -6.29
C ILE A 168 -7.06 17.34 -6.91
N ALA A 169 -6.40 16.84 -7.95
CA ALA A 169 -5.29 17.53 -8.61
C ALA A 169 -5.72 18.87 -9.22
N ARG A 170 -6.94 18.97 -9.75
CA ARG A 170 -7.51 20.22 -10.30
C ARG A 170 -7.71 21.28 -9.23
N HIS A 171 -8.06 20.87 -8.00
CA HIS A 171 -8.37 21.78 -6.90
C HIS A 171 -7.19 22.06 -5.97
N ARG A 172 -6.18 21.19 -5.96
CA ARG A 172 -4.94 21.43 -5.23
C ARG A 172 -4.07 22.41 -6.01
N LYS A 173 -3.70 23.52 -5.38
CA LYS A 173 -2.63 24.37 -5.91
C LYS A 173 -1.34 23.57 -5.82
N THR A 174 -0.80 23.14 -6.96
CA THR A 174 0.51 22.50 -7.00
C THR A 174 1.51 23.46 -6.39
N PRO A 175 2.22 23.09 -5.30
CA PRO A 175 3.37 23.85 -4.87
C PRO A 175 4.31 23.98 -6.06
N LYS A 176 4.90 25.16 -6.26
CA LYS A 176 5.88 25.39 -7.32
C LYS A 176 6.90 24.25 -7.29
N ALA A 177 6.92 23.45 -8.35
CA ALA A 177 7.74 22.24 -8.42
C ALA A 177 9.17 22.55 -7.98
N LEU A 178 9.66 21.85 -6.95
CA LEU A 178 11.03 22.05 -6.45
C LEU A 178 12.08 21.49 -7.44
N SER A 179 11.66 20.62 -8.37
CA SER A 179 12.40 20.26 -9.59
C SER A 179 11.42 19.89 -10.71
N PRO A 180 11.77 20.03 -11.99
CA PRO A 180 10.92 19.65 -13.13
C PRO A 180 10.49 18.16 -13.15
N ASP A 181 11.25 17.29 -12.50
CA ASP A 181 11.09 15.82 -12.54
C ASP A 181 10.55 15.23 -11.22
N TRP A 182 9.86 16.03 -10.40
CA TRP A 182 9.36 15.59 -9.09
C TRP A 182 8.22 14.57 -9.13
N ALA A 183 7.62 14.33 -10.31
CA ALA A 183 6.54 13.37 -10.46
C ALA A 183 7.08 11.97 -10.15
N LEU A 184 6.71 11.44 -8.98
CA LEU A 184 6.95 10.04 -8.65
C LEU A 184 6.28 9.20 -9.76
N PRO A 185 7.02 8.34 -10.49
CA PRO A 185 6.42 7.51 -11.51
C PRO A 185 5.28 6.73 -10.88
N ASP A 186 4.06 6.84 -11.42
CA ASP A 186 2.81 6.15 -11.01
C ASP A 186 2.91 4.61 -11.01
N GLN A 187 4.11 4.07 -11.17
CA GLN A 187 4.47 2.68 -11.33
C GLN A 187 4.85 2.02 -10.00
N VAL A 188 5.11 2.78 -8.92
CA VAL A 188 5.57 2.19 -7.64
C VAL A 188 4.45 1.51 -6.84
N SER A 189 3.19 1.95 -6.98
CA SER A 189 2.03 1.27 -6.37
C SER A 189 1.68 -0.04 -7.09
N GLN A 190 2.00 -0.14 -8.38
CA GLN A 190 1.77 -1.34 -9.19
C GLN A 190 2.97 -2.32 -9.15
N MET A 191 4.19 -1.85 -8.88
CA MET A 191 5.38 -2.71 -8.72
C MET A 191 5.36 -3.57 -7.46
N LEU A 192 4.58 -3.23 -6.43
CA LEU A 192 4.46 -4.05 -5.22
C LEU A 192 3.37 -5.13 -5.28
N ARG A 193 2.58 -5.17 -6.36
CA ARG A 193 1.50 -6.15 -6.60
C ARG A 193 1.67 -6.94 -7.89
N HIS A 194 2.81 -6.83 -8.58
CA HIS A 194 3.11 -7.71 -9.70
C HIS A 194 3.59 -9.06 -9.15
N GLU A 195 2.65 -9.95 -8.86
CA GLU A 195 2.95 -11.37 -8.72
C GLU A 195 3.68 -11.79 -9.99
N VAL A 196 4.98 -12.07 -9.87
CA VAL A 196 5.76 -12.60 -11.00
C VAL A 196 5.05 -13.87 -11.45
N PRO A 197 4.55 -13.94 -12.70
CA PRO A 197 3.74 -15.05 -13.14
C PRO A 197 4.43 -16.40 -12.89
N VAL A 198 3.70 -17.39 -12.37
CA VAL A 198 4.26 -18.71 -12.02
C VAL A 198 5.02 -19.38 -13.18
N TRP A 199 4.63 -19.08 -14.43
CA TRP A 199 5.31 -19.59 -15.62
C TRP A 199 6.78 -19.16 -15.73
N LEU A 200 7.16 -17.97 -15.23
CA LEU A 200 8.56 -17.53 -15.22
C LEU A 200 9.43 -18.41 -14.33
N TYR A 201 8.92 -18.81 -13.16
CA TYR A 201 9.62 -19.75 -12.28
C TYR A 201 9.74 -21.13 -12.94
N LEU A 202 8.69 -21.60 -13.64
CA LEU A 202 8.75 -22.87 -14.38
C LEU A 202 9.78 -22.83 -15.52
N VAL A 203 9.84 -21.74 -16.28
CA VAL A 203 10.84 -21.55 -17.35
C VAL A 203 12.26 -21.53 -16.79
N LEU A 204 12.49 -20.83 -15.67
CA LEU A 204 13.78 -20.78 -15.01
C LEU A 204 14.23 -22.18 -14.56
N ILE A 205 13.35 -22.93 -13.88
CA ILE A 205 13.65 -24.30 -13.42
C ILE A 205 13.96 -25.21 -14.61
N ALA A 206 13.16 -25.13 -15.68
CA ALA A 206 13.39 -25.94 -16.89
C ALA A 206 14.76 -25.64 -17.53
N LEU A 207 15.17 -24.37 -17.58
CA LEU A 207 16.45 -23.95 -18.15
C LEU A 207 17.63 -24.44 -17.30
N VAL A 208 17.52 -24.38 -15.97
CA VAL A 208 18.53 -24.95 -15.05
C VAL A 208 18.63 -26.46 -15.23
N CYS A 209 17.51 -27.18 -15.27
CA CYS A 209 17.49 -28.63 -15.49
C CYS A 209 18.12 -29.02 -16.84
N LEU A 210 17.83 -28.27 -17.91
CA LEU A 210 18.43 -28.47 -19.23
C LEU A 210 19.95 -28.26 -19.19
N GLY A 211 20.41 -27.20 -18.52
CA GLY A 211 21.84 -26.92 -18.36
C GLY A 211 22.56 -28.06 -17.64
N VAL A 212 22.01 -28.54 -16.53
CA VAL A 212 22.56 -29.69 -15.79
C VAL A 212 22.60 -30.94 -16.67
N TYR A 213 21.51 -31.25 -17.38
CA TYR A 213 21.45 -32.40 -18.28
C TYR A 213 22.53 -32.35 -19.36
N LEU A 214 22.67 -31.22 -20.06
CA LEU A 214 23.68 -31.05 -21.11
C LEU A 214 25.12 -31.16 -20.57
N THR A 215 25.37 -30.62 -19.37
CA THR A 215 26.70 -30.77 -18.75
C THR A 215 27.02 -32.21 -18.39
N LEU A 216 26.06 -32.95 -17.85
CA LEU A 216 26.23 -34.37 -17.53
C LEU A 216 26.41 -35.22 -18.79
N ASP A 217 25.62 -34.96 -19.84
CA ASP A 217 25.74 -35.65 -21.13
C ASP A 217 27.12 -35.42 -21.77
N TRP A 218 27.62 -34.19 -21.71
CA TRP A 218 28.96 -33.88 -22.22
C TRP A 218 30.09 -34.52 -21.40
N LEU A 219 29.94 -34.59 -20.07
CA LEU A 219 30.90 -35.28 -19.20
C LEU A 219 30.90 -36.79 -19.44
N LEU A 220 29.72 -37.42 -19.47
CA LEU A 220 29.60 -38.85 -19.75
C LEU A 220 30.09 -39.21 -21.14
N GLY A 221 29.81 -38.38 -22.16
CA GLY A 221 30.29 -38.60 -23.51
C GLY A 221 31.82 -38.65 -23.59
N LYS A 222 32.51 -37.84 -22.78
CA LYS A 222 33.99 -37.84 -22.72
C LYS A 222 34.53 -39.10 -22.03
N ASP A 223 33.89 -39.53 -20.95
CA ASP A 223 34.28 -40.74 -20.22
C ASP A 223 34.01 -42.01 -21.03
N VAL A 224 32.88 -42.07 -21.76
CA VAL A 224 32.51 -43.19 -22.63
C VAL A 224 33.44 -43.26 -23.85
N ALA A 225 33.79 -42.13 -24.46
CA ALA A 225 34.74 -42.10 -25.58
C ALA A 225 36.14 -42.57 -25.16
N ALA A 226 36.63 -42.13 -23.98
CA ALA A 226 37.91 -42.56 -23.45
C ALA A 226 37.94 -44.06 -23.11
N LEU A 227 36.84 -44.62 -22.60
CA LEU A 227 36.72 -46.05 -22.30
C LEU A 227 36.63 -46.90 -23.57
N ALA A 228 35.89 -46.44 -24.59
CA ALA A 228 35.78 -47.13 -25.88
C ALA A 228 37.14 -47.24 -26.59
N GLU A 229 37.96 -46.19 -26.51
CA GLU A 229 39.30 -46.18 -27.07
C GLU A 229 40.23 -47.18 -26.36
N HIS A 230 40.17 -47.25 -25.02
CA HIS A 230 40.91 -48.26 -24.24
C HIS A 230 40.51 -49.72 -24.55
N ILE A 231 39.20 -49.99 -24.70
CA ILE A 231 38.71 -51.33 -25.05
C ILE A 231 39.18 -51.72 -26.46
N SER A 232 39.16 -50.77 -27.41
CA SER A 232 39.62 -51.02 -28.78
C SER A 232 41.12 -51.33 -28.84
N GLN A 233 41.94 -50.69 -28.00
CA GLN A 233 43.37 -50.94 -27.91
C GLN A 233 43.70 -52.31 -27.31
N LEU A 234 42.90 -52.77 -26.34
CA LEU A 234 43.06 -54.12 -25.76
C LEU A 234 42.66 -55.25 -26.71
N PHE A 235 41.73 -55.00 -27.65
CA PHE A 235 41.30 -56.00 -28.63
C PHE A 235 42.10 -56.02 -29.92
N ASN A 236 42.91 -54.99 -30.19
CA ASN A 236 43.80 -54.90 -31.36
C ASN A 236 45.28 -55.22 -31.06
N ALA A 237 45.60 -55.67 -29.83
CA ALA A 237 46.92 -56.16 -29.42
C ALA A 237 46.91 -57.69 -29.30
#